data_AF-A0A8C7SX83-F1
#
_entry.id   AF-A0A8C7SX83-F1
#
_cell.length_a   1.000
_cell.length_b   1.000
_cell.length_c   1.000
_cell.angle_alpha   90.00
_cell.angle_beta   90.00
_cell.angle_gamma   90.00
#
_symmetry.space_group_name_H-M   'P 1'
#
loop_
_entity.id
_entity.type
_entity.pdbx_description
1 polymer ?
#
loop_
_entity_poly.entity_id
_entity_poly.type
_entity_poly.pdbx_seq_one_letter_code
_entity_poly.pdbx_strand_id
1 'polypeptide(L)'
;FNTIINVSSNVTFEDNESFQDQEYSAVFRHCNENLLEHFSYTICWNPFHSEMTDINKELWCEWDQVIRPYNELTRCIESLTTNLGCYFPNQVVQDFFIQIHSSFFQACPEEEQLFPDAPSGVVLTLTLIPVSLIPVLVFLVVWKSKICD
;
A
#
# COMPACT_ATOMS: atom_id res chain seq x y z
N PHE A 1 4.66 -44.57 -1.08
CA PHE A 1 3.97 -44.25 0.18
C PHE A 1 4.86 -43.32 0.98
N ASN A 2 4.33 -42.14 1.28
CA ASN A 2 4.87 -41.05 2.11
C ASN A 2 5.99 -40.18 1.53
N THR A 3 5.58 -39.13 0.81
CA THR A 3 6.26 -37.84 0.89
C THR A 3 5.22 -36.84 1.42
N ILE A 4 5.41 -36.42 2.67
CA ILE A 4 4.62 -35.38 3.33
C ILE A 4 5.01 -34.06 2.65
N ILE A 5 4.10 -33.50 1.86
CA ILE A 5 4.22 -32.12 1.40
C ILE A 5 3.66 -31.25 2.52
N ASN A 6 4.57 -30.72 3.34
CA ASN A 6 4.29 -29.66 4.29
C ASN A 6 4.34 -28.33 3.53
N VAL A 7 3.22 -27.91 2.92
CA VAL A 7 3.08 -26.57 2.35
C VAL A 7 2.49 -25.68 3.44
N SER A 8 3.39 -25.16 4.29
CA SER A 8 3.17 -23.85 4.90
C SER A 8 3.80 -22.83 3.96
N SER A 9 3.04 -22.38 2.98
CA SER A 9 3.42 -21.20 2.23
C SER A 9 2.14 -20.41 2.01
N ASN A 10 1.92 -19.44 2.90
CA ASN A 10 1.01 -18.34 2.66
C ASN A 10 1.63 -17.50 1.55
N VAL A 11 1.48 -17.98 0.31
CA VAL A 11 1.98 -17.36 -0.91
C VAL A 11 0.74 -16.86 -1.64
N THR A 12 0.55 -15.56 -1.61
CA THR A 12 -0.36 -14.87 -2.53
C THR A 12 0.28 -14.91 -3.91
N PHE A 13 -0.41 -15.51 -4.87
CA PHE A 13 0.00 -15.52 -6.27
C PHE A 13 -0.51 -14.25 -6.96
N GLU A 14 0.26 -13.70 -7.90
CA GLU A 14 -0.07 -12.45 -8.60
C GLU A 14 -1.36 -12.54 -9.44
N ASP A 15 -1.82 -13.75 -9.77
CA ASP A 15 -3.07 -14.04 -10.48
C ASP A 15 -4.30 -14.14 -9.56
N ASN A 16 -4.13 -13.96 -8.24
CA ASN A 16 -5.23 -13.93 -7.30
C ASN A 16 -5.92 -12.55 -7.28
N GLU A 17 -6.63 -12.23 -8.37
CA GLU A 17 -7.42 -11.00 -8.57
C GLU A 17 -8.73 -10.96 -7.74
N SER A 18 -8.88 -11.85 -6.75
CA SER A 18 -10.03 -11.92 -5.84
C SER A 18 -10.33 -10.60 -5.12
N PHE A 19 -9.37 -9.68 -5.08
CA PHE A 19 -9.54 -8.35 -4.50
C PHE A 19 -10.59 -7.51 -5.25
N GLN A 20 -10.75 -7.73 -6.57
CA GLN A 20 -11.72 -7.02 -7.40
C GLN A 20 -13.14 -7.64 -7.31
N ASP A 21 -13.26 -8.89 -6.88
CA ASP A 21 -14.53 -9.62 -6.79
C ASP A 21 -15.39 -9.20 -5.57
N GLN A 22 -14.78 -8.53 -4.59
CA GLN A 22 -15.48 -8.09 -3.39
C GLN A 22 -16.57 -7.07 -3.71
N GLU A 23 -16.34 -6.17 -4.68
CA GLU A 23 -17.33 -5.20 -5.15
C GLU A 23 -18.53 -5.93 -5.79
N TYR A 24 -18.28 -6.94 -6.64
CA TYR A 24 -19.33 -7.70 -7.31
C TYR A 24 -20.20 -8.53 -6.35
N SER A 25 -19.61 -9.13 -5.30
CA SER A 25 -20.35 -9.91 -4.31
C SER A 25 -21.06 -9.04 -3.25
N ALA A 26 -20.54 -7.85 -2.95
CA ALA A 26 -21.12 -6.95 -1.95
C ALA A 26 -22.27 -6.10 -2.49
N VAL A 27 -22.33 -5.83 -3.80
CA VAL A 27 -23.43 -5.10 -4.46
C VAL A 27 -24.81 -5.74 -4.21
N PHE A 28 -24.86 -7.04 -3.91
CA PHE A 28 -26.11 -7.76 -3.59
C PHE A 28 -26.45 -7.82 -2.08
N ARG A 29 -25.61 -7.28 -1.19
CA ARG A 29 -25.88 -7.21 0.25
C ARG A 29 -26.28 -5.79 0.64
N HIS A 30 -27.32 -5.68 1.47
CA HIS A 30 -27.71 -4.39 2.03
C HIS A 30 -26.73 -4.03 3.17
N CYS A 31 -25.72 -3.22 2.85
CA CYS A 31 -24.83 -2.63 3.85
C CYS A 31 -25.58 -1.57 4.66
N ASN A 32 -25.56 -1.68 5.99
CA ASN A 32 -26.06 -0.63 6.88
C ASN A 32 -24.90 0.25 7.35
N GLU A 33 -24.66 1.33 6.63
CA GLU A 33 -23.57 2.28 6.87
C GLU A 33 -23.58 2.88 8.29
N ASN A 34 -24.76 3.21 8.83
CA ASN A 34 -24.87 3.74 10.19
C ASN A 34 -24.40 2.73 11.25
N LEU A 35 -24.69 1.44 11.02
CA LEU A 35 -24.26 0.38 11.92
C LEU A 35 -22.76 0.13 11.80
N LEU A 36 -22.21 0.22 10.58
CA LEU A 36 -20.78 0.14 10.33
C LEU A 36 -20.03 1.27 11.05
N GLU A 37 -20.49 2.51 10.91
CA GLU A 37 -19.91 3.65 11.63
C GLU A 37 -19.95 3.42 13.14
N HIS A 38 -21.12 3.11 13.70
CA HIS A 38 -21.28 2.89 15.13
C HIS A 38 -20.37 1.79 15.68
N PHE A 39 -20.25 0.66 14.99
CA PHE A 39 -19.39 -0.45 15.41
C PHE A 39 -17.90 -0.17 15.19
N SER A 40 -17.54 0.63 14.18
CA SER A 40 -16.15 1.06 13.99
C SER A 40 -15.63 1.79 15.23
N TYR A 41 -16.43 2.71 15.80
CA TYR A 41 -16.05 3.43 17.02
C TYR A 41 -16.19 2.62 18.32
N THR A 42 -17.21 1.77 18.43
CA THR A 42 -17.45 1.04 19.69
C THR A 42 -16.57 -0.20 19.84
N ILE A 43 -16.24 -0.88 18.74
CA ILE A 43 -15.51 -2.16 18.75
C ILE A 43 -14.04 -1.97 18.40
N CYS A 44 -13.73 -1.28 17.30
CA CYS A 44 -12.36 -1.23 16.78
C CYS A 44 -11.55 -0.03 17.30
N TRP A 45 -12.18 1.14 17.46
CA TRP A 45 -11.50 2.34 17.95
C TRP A 45 -11.03 2.22 19.39
N ASN A 46 -11.86 1.68 20.30
CA ASN A 46 -11.51 1.60 21.73
C ASN A 46 -10.18 0.88 22.03
N PRO A 47 -9.93 -0.35 21.52
CA PRO A 47 -8.65 -1.01 21.73
C PRO A 47 -7.50 -0.26 21.04
N PHE A 48 -7.70 0.23 19.81
CA PHE A 48 -6.69 1.03 19.10
C PHE A 48 -6.29 2.28 19.88
N HIS A 49 -7.28 3.05 20.36
CA HIS A 49 -7.06 4.25 21.15
C HIS A 49 -6.27 3.94 22.42
N SER A 50 -6.60 2.84 23.11
CA SER A 50 -5.85 2.40 24.29
C SER A 50 -4.38 2.12 23.97
N GLU A 51 -4.10 1.34 22.92
CA GLU A 51 -2.72 1.04 22.52
C GLU A 51 -1.96 2.31 22.08
N MET A 52 -2.62 3.21 21.35
CA MET A 52 -2.02 4.47 20.90
C MET A 52 -1.76 5.45 22.05
N THR A 53 -2.56 5.42 23.12
CA THR A 53 -2.31 6.24 24.33
C THR A 53 -1.16 5.73 25.18
N ASP A 54 -0.83 4.44 25.07
CA ASP A 54 0.33 3.85 25.75
C ASP A 54 1.65 4.19 25.03
N ILE A 55 1.59 4.53 23.75
CA ILE A 55 2.73 5.01 22.95
C ILE A 55 2.98 6.50 23.27
N ASN A 56 4.24 6.87 23.52
CA ASN A 56 4.61 8.28 23.68
C ASN A 56 4.25 9.07 22.41
N LYS A 57 3.60 10.22 22.55
CA LYS A 57 3.15 11.05 21.41
C LYS A 57 4.27 11.44 20.46
N GLU A 58 5.49 11.61 20.96
CA GLU A 58 6.69 11.89 20.16
C GLU A 58 7.02 10.76 19.17
N LEU A 59 6.55 9.55 19.44
CA LEU A 59 6.77 8.34 18.63
C LEU A 59 5.60 8.02 17.70
N TRP A 60 4.53 8.82 17.67
CA TRP A 60 3.38 8.57 16.79
C TRP A 60 3.78 8.61 15.31
N CYS A 61 4.82 9.35 14.94
CA CYS A 61 5.30 9.43 13.56
C CYS A 61 6.33 8.35 13.20
N GLU A 62 6.74 7.53 14.16
CA GLU A 62 7.64 6.41 13.92
C GLU A 62 6.81 5.18 13.53
N TRP A 63 6.77 4.86 12.23
CA TRP A 63 5.91 3.79 11.72
C TRP A 63 6.09 2.46 12.44
N ASP A 64 7.33 2.09 12.78
CA ASP A 64 7.65 0.86 13.53
C ASP A 64 6.97 0.79 14.92
N GLN A 65 6.62 1.94 15.51
CA GLN A 65 5.95 2.01 16.82
C GLN A 65 4.44 1.82 16.70
N VAL A 66 3.84 2.26 15.58
CA VAL A 66 2.39 2.32 15.41
C VAL A 66 1.83 1.26 14.44
N ILE A 67 2.70 0.60 13.65
CA ILE A 67 2.30 -0.38 12.63
C ILE A 67 1.44 -1.51 13.21
N ARG A 68 1.77 -1.98 14.43
CA ARG A 68 1.03 -3.07 15.08
C ARG A 68 -0.41 -2.65 15.46
N PRO A 69 -0.65 -1.62 16.30
CA PRO A 69 -2.01 -1.17 16.62
C PRO A 69 -2.79 -0.77 15.37
N TYR A 70 -2.14 -0.12 14.40
CA TYR A 70 -2.77 0.31 13.16
C TYR A 70 -3.23 -0.87 12.27
N ASN A 71 -2.41 -1.91 12.17
CA ASN A 71 -2.77 -3.12 11.44
C ASN A 71 -3.92 -3.88 12.12
N GLU A 72 -3.93 -3.97 13.45
CA GLU A 72 -5.02 -4.61 14.19
C GLU A 72 -6.34 -3.83 14.04
N LEU A 73 -6.29 -2.50 14.07
CA LEU A 73 -7.41 -1.63 13.73
C LEU A 73 -7.95 -1.92 12.32
N THR A 74 -7.06 -1.96 11.32
CA THR A 74 -7.42 -2.23 9.92
C THR A 74 -8.11 -3.58 9.77
N ARG A 75 -7.57 -4.65 10.36
CA ARG A 75 -8.18 -5.98 10.37
C ARG A 75 -9.53 -6.01 11.06
N CYS A 76 -9.68 -5.27 12.17
CA CYS A 76 -10.95 -5.17 12.87
C CYS A 76 -12.03 -4.54 11.97
N ILE A 77 -11.70 -3.46 11.28
CA ILE A 77 -12.62 -2.78 10.36
C ILE A 77 -12.96 -3.66 9.15
N GLU A 78 -11.97 -4.33 8.56
CA GLU A 78 -12.17 -5.27 7.44
C GLU A 78 -13.09 -6.45 7.83
N SER A 79 -12.95 -6.96 9.05
CA SER A 79 -13.84 -7.97 9.59
C SER A 79 -15.26 -7.42 9.80
N LEU A 80 -15.40 -6.20 10.34
CA LEU A 80 -16.70 -5.56 10.53
C LEU A 80 -17.44 -5.32 9.20
N THR A 81 -16.76 -4.80 8.18
CA THR A 81 -17.37 -4.59 6.86
C THR A 81 -17.85 -5.91 6.28
N THR A 82 -17.03 -6.96 6.35
CA THR A 82 -17.38 -8.31 5.89
C THR A 82 -18.61 -8.85 6.61
N ASN A 83 -18.68 -8.70 7.94
CA ASN A 83 -19.79 -9.17 8.77
C ASN A 83 -21.10 -8.41 8.51
N LEU A 84 -21.01 -7.10 8.23
CA LEU A 84 -22.15 -6.25 7.90
C LEU A 84 -22.53 -6.31 6.41
N GLY A 85 -21.81 -7.09 5.61
CA GLY A 85 -22.04 -7.21 4.17
C GLY A 85 -21.68 -5.95 3.37
N CYS A 86 -20.81 -5.11 3.93
CA CYS A 86 -20.23 -3.95 3.27
C CYS A 86 -18.94 -4.35 2.56
N TYR A 87 -18.65 -3.73 1.42
CA TYR A 87 -17.32 -3.85 0.79
C TYR A 87 -16.29 -3.03 1.57
N PHE A 88 -15.03 -3.44 1.50
CA PHE A 88 -13.89 -2.73 2.06
C PHE A 88 -12.89 -2.45 0.94
N PRO A 89 -12.29 -1.25 0.87
CA PRO A 89 -12.65 -0.05 1.64
C PRO A 89 -13.95 0.58 1.12
N ASN A 90 -14.63 1.41 1.93
CA ASN A 90 -15.79 2.22 1.52
C ASN A 90 -15.73 3.62 2.15
N GLN A 91 -16.68 4.50 1.81
CA GLN A 91 -16.66 5.91 2.27
C GLN A 91 -16.70 6.05 3.80
N VAL A 92 -17.53 5.27 4.50
CA VAL A 92 -17.60 5.30 5.98
C VAL A 92 -16.26 4.93 6.60
N VAL A 93 -15.61 3.90 6.06
CA VAL A 93 -14.27 3.46 6.50
C VAL A 93 -13.23 4.54 6.22
N GLN A 94 -13.28 5.18 5.05
CA GLN A 94 -12.37 6.27 4.69
C GLN A 94 -12.49 7.45 5.67
N ASP A 95 -13.71 7.92 5.96
CA ASP A 95 -13.96 9.02 6.88
C ASP A 95 -13.51 8.69 8.31
N PHE A 96 -13.66 7.43 8.72
CA PHE A 96 -13.16 6.92 10.00
C PHE A 96 -11.63 7.00 10.08
N PHE A 97 -10.91 6.52 9.06
CA PHE A 97 -9.43 6.59 9.04
C PHE A 97 -8.92 8.02 8.95
N ILE A 98 -9.60 8.93 8.25
CA ILE A 98 -9.25 10.35 8.22
C ILE A 98 -9.29 10.94 9.65
N GLN A 99 -10.28 10.59 10.46
CA GLN A 99 -10.37 11.07 11.84
C GLN A 99 -9.26 10.51 12.74
N ILE A 100 -8.86 9.25 12.54
CA ILE A 100 -7.68 8.66 13.19
C ILE A 100 -6.42 9.45 12.82
N HIS A 101 -6.21 9.71 11.53
CA HIS A 101 -5.08 10.48 11.02
C HIS A 101 -5.05 11.90 11.61
N SER A 102 -6.20 12.57 11.66
CA SER A 102 -6.30 13.88 12.30
C SER A 102 -6.03 13.84 13.81
N SER A 103 -6.29 12.74 14.50
CA SER A 103 -6.15 12.65 15.96
C SER A 103 -4.73 12.30 16.41
N PHE A 104 -4.06 11.39 15.69
CA PHE A 104 -2.76 10.84 16.08
C PHE A 104 -1.60 11.28 15.19
N PHE A 105 -1.86 11.58 13.91
CA PHE A 105 -0.80 11.78 12.91
C PHE A 105 -0.77 13.19 12.31
N GLN A 106 -1.63 14.11 12.76
CA GLN A 106 -1.74 15.47 12.21
C GLN A 106 -0.44 16.29 12.29
N ALA A 107 0.39 16.05 13.31
CA ALA A 107 1.65 16.76 13.51
C ALA A 107 2.86 16.05 12.87
N CYS A 108 2.65 14.92 12.21
CA CYS A 108 3.74 14.21 11.56
C CYS A 108 4.23 14.97 10.33
N PRO A 109 5.55 15.05 10.12
CA PRO A 109 6.08 15.63 8.91
C PRO A 109 5.58 14.83 7.72
N GLU A 110 5.21 15.51 6.64
CA GLU A 110 5.08 14.87 5.34
C GLU A 110 6.44 14.24 5.04
N GLU A 111 6.50 12.95 4.75
CA GLU A 111 7.77 12.29 4.39
C GLU A 111 8.41 13.09 3.26
N GLU A 112 9.46 13.85 3.58
CA GLU A 112 10.40 14.28 2.56
C GLU A 112 10.87 12.99 1.92
N GLN A 113 10.52 12.79 0.63
CA GLN A 113 10.96 11.64 -0.14
C GLN A 113 12.46 11.47 0.11
N LEU A 114 12.83 10.49 0.93
CA LEU A 114 14.24 10.29 1.32
C LEU A 114 15.09 9.96 0.08
N PHE A 115 14.40 9.52 -0.98
CA PHE A 115 14.86 9.33 -2.34
C PHE A 115 13.93 10.10 -3.27
N PRO A 116 14.09 11.43 -3.39
CA PRO A 116 13.33 12.16 -4.40
C PRO A 116 13.76 11.64 -5.77
N ASP A 117 12.80 11.49 -6.68
CA ASP A 117 13.11 11.11 -8.05
C ASP A 117 14.19 12.06 -8.61
N ALA A 118 15.13 11.49 -9.37
CA ALA A 118 16.18 12.29 -9.98
C ALA A 118 15.55 13.41 -10.82
N PRO A 119 16.08 14.65 -10.78
CA PRO A 119 15.50 15.77 -11.52
C PRO A 119 15.30 15.40 -12.99
N SER A 120 14.19 15.83 -13.59
CA SER A 120 13.79 15.39 -14.95
C SER A 120 14.89 15.60 -16.00
N GLY A 121 15.73 16.63 -15.84
CA GLY A 121 16.90 16.87 -16.71
C GLY A 121 17.99 15.80 -16.60
N VAL A 122 18.26 15.28 -15.40
CA VAL A 122 19.23 14.19 -15.18
C VAL A 122 18.72 12.90 -15.81
N VAL A 123 17.44 12.58 -15.61
CA VAL A 123 16.80 11.42 -16.25
C VAL A 123 16.87 11.54 -17.77
N LEU A 124 16.51 12.70 -18.34
CA LEU A 124 16.53 12.92 -19.78
C LEU A 124 17.94 12.76 -20.36
N THR A 125 18.94 13.38 -19.75
CA THR A 125 20.33 13.29 -20.20
C THR A 125 20.86 11.86 -20.13
N LEU A 126 20.63 11.16 -19.01
CA LEU A 126 21.06 9.78 -18.83
C LEU A 126 20.36 8.80 -19.79
N THR A 127 19.16 9.15 -20.27
CA THR A 127 18.43 8.36 -21.28
C THR A 127 18.92 8.65 -22.70
N LEU A 128 19.18 9.92 -23.03
CA LEU A 128 19.64 10.32 -24.36
C LEU A 128 21.07 9.85 -24.68
N ILE A 129 21.95 9.77 -23.68
CA ILE A 129 23.33 9.28 -23.86
C ILE A 129 23.36 7.86 -24.46
N PRO A 130 22.79 6.81 -23.85
CA PRO A 130 22.84 5.46 -24.42
C PRO A 130 22.09 5.37 -25.76
N VAL A 131 20.95 6.06 -25.90
CA VAL A 131 20.16 6.07 -27.14
C VAL A 131 20.96 6.66 -28.31
N SER A 132 21.78 7.69 -28.08
CA SER A 132 22.63 8.28 -29.11
C SER A 132 23.98 7.56 -29.27
N LEU A 133 24.52 6.96 -28.21
CA LEU A 133 25.80 6.26 -28.23
C LEU A 133 25.74 4.96 -29.05
N ILE A 134 24.64 4.20 -28.95
CA ILE A 134 24.45 2.95 -29.70
C ILE A 134 24.58 3.14 -31.22
N PRO A 135 23.83 4.04 -31.90
CA PRO A 135 23.96 4.23 -33.34
C PRO A 135 25.32 4.80 -33.75
N VAL A 136 25.95 5.64 -32.92
CA VAL A 136 27.32 6.14 -33.15
C VAL A 136 28.32 5.00 -33.16
N LEU A 137 28.27 4.11 -32.18
CA LEU A 137 29.16 2.94 -32.12
C LEU A 137 28.93 2.01 -33.31
N VAL A 138 27.68 1.72 -33.67
CA VAL A 138 27.34 0.91 -34.85
C VAL A 138 27.90 1.54 -36.13
N PHE A 139 27.72 2.85 -36.31
CA PHE A 139 28.27 3.57 -37.46
C PHE A 139 29.81 3.49 -37.52
N LEU A 140 30.48 3.71 -36.40
CA LEU A 140 31.95 3.63 -36.31
C LEU A 140 32.48 2.23 -36.64
N VAL A 141 31.82 1.17 -36.16
CA VAL A 141 32.19 -0.22 -36.46
C VAL A 141 32.05 -0.49 -37.97
N VAL A 142 30.91 -0.16 -38.56
CA VAL A 142 30.66 -0.36 -40.01
C VAL A 142 31.66 0.43 -40.86
N TRP A 143 31.92 1.67 -40.49
CA TRP A 143 32.89 2.52 -41.18
C TRP A 143 34.31 1.95 -41.11
N LYS A 144 34.73 1.47 -39.93
CA LYS A 144 36.05 0.85 -39.76
C LYS A 144 36.16 -0.46 -40.52
N SER A 145 35.14 -1.30 -40.51
CA SER A 145 35.12 -2.53 -41.31
C SER A 145 35.26 -2.22 -42.80
N LYS A 146 34.55 -1.21 -43.31
CA LYS A 146 34.65 -0.79 -44.72
C LYS A 146 35.98 -0.14 -45.14
N ILE A 147 36.78 0.34 -44.19
CA ILE A 147 38.09 0.94 -44.45
C ILE A 147 39.23 -0.09 -44.29
N CYS A 148 38.98 -1.17 -43.56
CA CYS A 148 39.92 -2.25 -43.35
C CYS A 148 39.74 -3.43 -44.33
N ASP A 149 38.66 -3.44 -45.11
CA ASP A 149 38.49 -4.22 -46.35
C ASP A 149 38.98 -3.43 -47.57
#